data_AF-A0AAD4MB18-F1
#
_entry.id   AF-A0AAD4MB18-F1
#
_cell.length_a   1.000
_cell.length_b   1.000
_cell.length_c   1.000
_cell.angle_alpha   90.00
_cell.angle_beta   90.00
_cell.angle_gamma   90.00
#
_symmetry.space_group_name_H-M   'P 1'
#
loop_
_entity.id
_entity.type
_entity.pdbx_description
1 polymer ?
#
loop_
_entity_poly.entity_id
_entity_poly.type
_entity_poly.pdbx_seq_one_letter_code
_entity_poly.pdbx_strand_id
1 'polypeptide(L)'
;MVISASWKSLTGGPNLRGVSTVLSLAAFLKQYSHWSKDIIFVISDNYLDGMHAWLSAYHNPLDFNQDVEPLSISSGVIWTALNIDYPGHSFSHLGIFREGLNGRLPNQDLINSFGVISQHTGGVPILLYDHYEPSEFPGREGIRKFYPVIEYGYRARNILRHFAFQARGQASGPHGLFHQYRIDAITLFAVPSNGPHGFHALGRCRLHASFFFYIMATPSSFLKIGSYLPSAVLVAAALMFGGLGEWVNAGWVEVEDEGSPPDKGNAVDITSLTSKKKWVRQRRDPLDALVVVVASHLIGLTLFVIISKTWFDGFIIPFACGTTLVLTSFTLGKSSGSASTEPTAPLYLILKVINMCLASTLISVTSVLNFSLAALLAITLGVPLSLASPSRSLPVRVTKYVIYATLAFGWLVLDEEVKQAVWEWQVLGVWFTPLVCLIYVPFILQAGVVSCTTL
;
A
#
# COMPACT_ATOMS: atom_id res chain seq x y z
N MET A 1 -8.13 27.03 12.74
CA MET A 1 -7.36 25.87 13.24
C MET A 1 -8.33 24.96 13.95
N VAL A 2 -8.20 23.64 13.80
CA VAL A 2 -9.04 22.68 14.53
C VAL A 2 -8.24 22.09 15.69
N ILE A 3 -8.82 22.05 16.88
CA ILE A 3 -8.30 21.27 18.01
C ILE A 3 -9.36 20.23 18.35
N SER A 4 -9.00 18.96 18.28
CA SER A 4 -9.96 17.88 18.43
C SER A 4 -9.53 16.81 19.42
N ALA A 5 -10.50 16.05 19.90
CA ALA A 5 -10.28 14.79 20.58
C ALA A 5 -11.39 13.81 20.16
N SER A 6 -11.02 12.56 19.93
CA SER A 6 -11.96 11.45 19.79
C SER A 6 -12.39 10.94 21.16
N TRP A 7 -13.62 10.46 21.30
CA TRP A 7 -14.13 9.89 22.55
C TRP A 7 -13.42 8.59 22.91
N LYS A 8 -13.11 7.76 21.91
CA LYS A 8 -12.22 6.59 22.07
C LYS A 8 -10.77 7.00 21.83
N SER A 9 -9.85 6.35 22.54
CA SER A 9 -8.40 6.45 22.35
C SER A 9 -7.92 5.40 21.35
N LEU A 10 -6.72 5.59 20.81
CA LEU A 10 -5.98 4.57 20.05
C LEU A 10 -5.87 3.24 20.80
N THR A 11 -5.88 3.26 22.15
CA THR A 11 -5.83 2.06 22.99
C THR A 11 -7.17 1.31 23.11
N GLY A 12 -8.24 1.82 22.48
CA GLY A 12 -9.60 1.26 22.53
C GLY A 12 -10.43 1.71 23.75
N GLY A 13 -9.79 2.24 24.80
CA GLY A 13 -10.46 2.81 25.97
C GLY A 13 -10.95 4.25 25.76
N PRO A 14 -11.62 4.85 26.76
CA PRO A 14 -12.10 6.23 26.67
C PRO A 14 -10.94 7.24 26.79
N ASN A 15 -10.96 8.28 25.95
CA ASN A 15 -9.99 9.38 25.93
C ASN A 15 -10.43 10.55 26.84
N LEU A 16 -10.71 10.23 28.11
CA LEU A 16 -11.35 11.17 29.05
C LEU A 16 -10.54 12.47 29.22
N ARG A 17 -9.20 12.37 29.34
CA ARG A 17 -8.37 13.56 29.52
C ARG A 17 -8.10 14.30 28.22
N GLY A 18 -8.04 13.62 27.07
CA GLY A 18 -7.97 14.30 25.78
C GLY A 18 -9.18 15.20 25.59
N VAL A 19 -10.38 14.66 25.79
CA VAL A 19 -11.64 15.41 25.74
C VAL A 19 -11.66 16.54 26.78
N SER A 20 -11.29 16.24 28.03
CA SER A 20 -11.22 17.26 29.09
C SER A 20 -10.24 18.39 28.76
N THR A 21 -9.12 18.08 28.10
CA THR A 21 -8.10 19.06 27.65
C THR A 21 -8.64 19.97 26.57
N VAL A 22 -9.33 19.42 25.58
CA VAL A 22 -9.96 20.22 24.53
C VAL A 22 -11.05 21.13 25.12
N LEU A 23 -11.91 20.62 26.01
CA LEU A 23 -12.98 21.40 26.64
C LEU A 23 -12.46 22.53 27.54
N SER A 24 -11.47 22.24 28.36
CA SER A 24 -10.87 23.24 29.26
C SER A 24 -10.05 24.28 28.49
N LEU A 25 -9.36 23.88 27.42
CA LEU A 25 -8.72 24.82 26.50
C LEU A 25 -9.76 25.73 25.84
N ALA A 26 -10.88 25.17 25.36
CA ALA A 26 -11.97 25.95 24.79
C ALA A 26 -12.54 26.97 25.80
N ALA A 27 -12.78 26.53 27.05
CA ALA A 27 -13.25 27.39 28.13
C ALA A 27 -12.25 28.52 28.44
N PHE A 28 -10.95 28.23 28.44
CA PHE A 28 -9.90 29.22 28.65
C PHE A 28 -9.81 30.22 27.49
N LEU A 29 -9.77 29.76 26.23
CA LEU A 29 -9.63 30.66 25.08
C LEU A 29 -10.86 31.54 24.85
N LYS A 30 -12.05 31.11 25.29
CA LYS A 30 -13.28 31.92 25.24
C LYS A 30 -13.20 33.20 26.08
N GLN A 31 -12.30 33.25 27.07
CA GLN A 31 -12.08 34.45 27.89
C GLN A 31 -11.28 35.55 27.16
N TYR A 32 -10.69 35.24 26.00
CA TYR A 32 -9.88 36.15 25.20
C TYR A 32 -10.56 36.44 23.86
N SER A 33 -10.62 37.70 23.45
CA SER A 33 -11.26 38.13 22.19
C SER A 33 -10.27 38.46 21.07
N HIS A 34 -8.96 38.45 21.34
CA HIS A 34 -7.93 38.88 20.39
C HIS A 34 -7.28 37.71 19.65
N TRP A 35 -8.08 36.93 18.93
CA TRP A 35 -7.58 35.87 18.06
C TRP A 35 -7.48 36.37 16.62
N SER A 36 -6.32 36.18 15.99
CA SER A 36 -6.12 36.52 14.58
C SER A 36 -6.75 35.50 13.61
N LYS A 37 -7.21 34.36 14.12
CA LYS A 37 -7.81 33.26 13.36
C LYS A 37 -8.87 32.54 14.19
N ASP A 38 -9.85 31.96 13.51
CA ASP A 38 -10.86 31.10 14.14
C ASP A 38 -10.24 29.80 14.66
N ILE A 39 -10.67 29.40 15.86
CA ILE A 39 -10.29 28.13 16.51
C ILE A 39 -11.56 27.31 16.67
N ILE A 40 -11.58 26.13 16.06
CA ILE A 40 -12.70 25.21 16.07
C ILE A 40 -12.35 24.06 17.01
N PHE A 41 -13.24 23.76 17.95
CA PHE A 41 -13.09 22.64 18.87
C PHE A 41 -14.05 21.52 18.48
N VAL A 42 -13.53 20.30 18.32
CA VAL A 42 -14.33 19.14 17.89
C VAL A 42 -14.11 17.97 18.85
N ILE A 43 -15.19 17.51 19.48
CA ILE A 43 -15.21 16.23 20.18
C ILE A 43 -15.95 15.24 19.28
N SER A 44 -15.24 14.25 18.78
CA SER A 44 -15.78 13.26 17.83
C SER A 44 -16.12 11.95 18.54
N ASP A 45 -17.20 11.31 18.12
CA ASP A 45 -17.55 9.97 18.60
C ASP A 45 -16.69 8.89 17.93
N ASN A 46 -16.60 7.72 18.58
CA ASN A 46 -15.69 6.64 18.26
C ASN A 46 -14.24 7.15 18.11
N TYR A 47 -13.44 6.50 17.24
CA TYR A 47 -12.08 6.93 16.96
C TYR A 47 -12.02 7.74 15.66
N LEU A 48 -12.42 7.17 14.52
CA LEU A 48 -12.36 7.83 13.21
C LEU A 48 -13.72 8.34 12.72
N ASP A 49 -14.79 7.59 12.96
CA ASP A 49 -16.12 7.77 12.33
C ASP A 49 -16.70 9.16 12.55
N GLY A 50 -16.72 9.63 13.80
CA GLY A 50 -17.30 10.93 14.14
C GLY A 50 -16.52 12.09 13.51
N MET A 51 -15.20 11.96 13.43
CA MET A 51 -14.36 12.97 12.76
C MET A 51 -14.53 12.93 11.25
N HIS A 52 -14.69 11.74 10.67
CA HIS A 52 -14.99 11.59 9.25
C HIS A 52 -16.33 12.26 8.89
N ALA A 53 -17.39 11.97 9.66
CA ALA A 53 -18.70 12.58 9.47
C ALA A 53 -18.64 14.11 9.58
N TRP A 54 -17.95 14.64 10.60
CA TRP A 54 -17.79 16.07 10.79
C TRP A 54 -17.04 16.74 9.62
N LEU A 55 -15.92 16.16 9.16
CA LEU A 55 -15.16 16.68 8.03
C LEU A 55 -15.95 16.64 6.72
N SER A 56 -16.68 15.55 6.48
CA SER A 56 -17.57 15.40 5.32
C SER A 56 -18.66 16.48 5.33
N ALA A 57 -19.30 16.74 6.46
CA ALA A 57 -20.28 17.81 6.61
C ALA A 57 -19.68 19.21 6.45
N TYR A 58 -18.42 19.42 6.88
CA TYR A 58 -17.72 20.70 6.77
C TYR A 58 -17.32 21.05 5.34
N HIS A 59 -16.84 20.08 4.57
CA HIS A 59 -16.25 20.32 3.24
C HIS A 59 -17.16 19.99 2.06
N ASN A 60 -18.11 19.05 2.22
CA ASN A 60 -18.97 18.58 1.14
C ASN A 60 -20.46 18.78 1.47
N PRO A 61 -20.93 20.01 1.74
CA PRO A 61 -22.31 20.28 2.14
C PRO A 61 -23.35 20.12 1.01
N LEU A 62 -22.97 19.60 -0.17
CA LEU A 62 -23.86 19.47 -1.33
C LEU A 62 -23.93 18.03 -1.89
N ASP A 63 -23.02 17.13 -1.50
CA ASP A 63 -22.95 15.74 -2.00
C ASP A 63 -23.71 14.74 -1.11
N PHE A 64 -24.76 15.20 -0.41
CA PHE A 64 -25.40 14.41 0.63
C PHE A 64 -26.18 13.20 0.08
N ASN A 65 -25.61 12.01 0.28
CA ASN A 65 -26.41 10.85 0.67
C ASN A 65 -26.91 11.04 2.11
N GLN A 66 -28.03 10.40 2.45
CA GLN A 66 -28.89 10.63 3.62
C GLN A 66 -28.24 10.40 5.01
N ASP A 67 -26.92 10.17 5.08
CA ASP A 67 -26.23 9.55 6.21
C ASP A 67 -25.43 10.53 7.10
N VAL A 68 -25.34 11.82 6.75
CA VAL A 68 -24.57 12.82 7.53
C VAL A 68 -25.40 14.08 7.80
N GLU A 69 -25.45 14.50 9.07
CA GLU A 69 -26.15 15.72 9.49
C GLU A 69 -25.37 17.00 9.09
N PRO A 70 -26.03 18.01 8.50
CA PRO A 70 -25.36 19.25 8.12
C PRO A 70 -24.92 20.06 9.35
N LEU A 71 -23.79 20.74 9.25
CA LEU A 71 -23.29 21.60 10.33
C LEU A 71 -24.11 22.91 10.42
N SER A 72 -24.53 23.25 11.64
CA SER A 72 -25.23 24.52 11.92
C SER A 72 -24.30 25.74 11.80
N ILE A 73 -23.00 25.54 12.01
CA ILE A 73 -21.97 26.57 11.97
C ILE A 73 -20.77 25.99 11.22
N SER A 74 -20.34 26.69 10.17
CA SER A 74 -19.05 26.45 9.51
C SER A 74 -18.18 27.70 9.64
N SER A 75 -16.88 27.51 9.55
CA SER A 75 -15.88 28.57 9.62
C SER A 75 -15.15 28.63 8.27
N GLY A 76 -14.22 29.57 8.11
CA GLY A 76 -13.38 29.67 6.92
C GLY A 76 -12.45 28.45 6.69
N VAL A 77 -11.43 28.64 5.85
CA VAL A 77 -10.46 27.60 5.51
C VAL A 77 -9.73 27.09 6.76
N ILE A 78 -9.74 25.77 6.96
CA ILE A 78 -8.95 25.11 8.00
C ILE A 78 -7.52 24.96 7.47
N TRP A 79 -6.55 25.53 8.20
CA TRP A 79 -5.13 25.44 7.82
C TRP A 79 -4.42 24.26 8.48
N THR A 80 -4.70 24.03 9.76
CA THR A 80 -4.07 22.97 10.54
C THR A 80 -5.03 22.40 11.57
N ALA A 81 -4.83 21.12 11.90
CA ALA A 81 -5.59 20.43 12.92
C ALA A 81 -4.66 19.70 13.92
N LEU A 82 -5.04 19.72 15.19
CA LEU A 82 -4.33 19.03 16.26
C LEU A 82 -5.29 18.12 16.99
N ASN A 83 -5.05 16.80 16.94
CA ASN A 83 -5.87 15.84 17.66
C ASN A 83 -5.16 15.39 18.95
N ILE A 84 -5.85 15.44 20.09
CA ILE A 84 -5.31 15.09 21.40
C ILE A 84 -5.87 13.73 21.83
N ASP A 85 -4.99 12.76 21.97
CA ASP A 85 -5.28 11.42 22.50
C ASP A 85 -4.52 11.22 23.81
N TYR A 86 -5.22 11.39 24.93
CA TYR A 86 -4.69 11.32 26.27
C TYR A 86 -5.59 10.45 27.17
N PRO A 87 -5.36 9.13 27.21
CA PRO A 87 -6.20 8.21 27.98
C PRO A 87 -5.80 8.07 29.46
N GLY A 88 -4.51 8.24 29.82
CA GLY A 88 -3.97 7.86 31.14
C GLY A 88 -3.99 8.94 32.24
N HIS A 89 -3.84 8.52 33.51
CA HIS A 89 -3.28 9.25 34.67
C HIS A 89 -2.52 10.57 34.42
N SER A 90 -1.29 10.30 34.05
CA SER A 90 -0.21 11.16 33.64
C SER A 90 0.42 10.49 32.43
N PHE A 91 1.40 11.15 31.83
CA PHE A 91 2.12 10.58 30.70
C PHE A 91 3.61 10.81 30.86
N SER A 92 4.39 9.95 30.20
CA SER A 92 5.85 10.07 30.15
C SER A 92 6.29 10.85 28.91
N HIS A 93 5.67 10.57 27.76
CA HIS A 93 6.08 11.09 26.45
C HIS A 93 4.88 11.49 25.61
N LEU A 94 5.13 12.32 24.60
CA LEU A 94 4.17 12.62 23.53
C LEU A 94 4.55 11.88 22.25
N GLY A 95 3.76 10.88 21.93
CA GLY A 95 3.81 10.15 20.68
C GLY A 95 3.19 10.93 19.53
N ILE A 96 3.85 10.96 18.38
CA ILE A 96 3.33 11.61 17.18
C ILE A 96 2.88 10.58 16.16
N PHE A 97 1.61 10.69 15.76
CA PHE A 97 0.99 9.95 14.67
C PHE A 97 0.68 10.93 13.52
N ARG A 98 0.98 10.52 12.27
CA ARG A 98 0.90 11.43 11.11
C ARG A 98 0.47 10.78 9.78
N GLU A 99 0.21 9.48 9.73
CA GLU A 99 -0.12 8.81 8.48
C GLU A 99 -1.58 9.07 8.11
N GLY A 100 -1.78 9.54 6.88
CA GLY A 100 -3.09 9.77 6.29
C GLY A 100 -3.60 8.66 5.41
N LEU A 101 -4.86 8.83 5.04
CA LEU A 101 -5.49 7.98 4.04
C LEU A 101 -4.70 8.05 2.72
N ASN A 102 -4.53 6.89 2.09
CA ASN A 102 -4.01 6.76 0.73
C ASN A 102 -2.56 7.25 0.55
N GLY A 103 -1.73 7.17 1.59
CA GLY A 103 -0.32 7.55 1.54
C GLY A 103 -0.07 9.06 1.69
N ARG A 104 -1.10 9.82 2.10
CA ARG A 104 -0.95 11.25 2.38
C ARG A 104 -0.23 11.46 3.71
N LEU A 105 0.60 12.50 3.78
CA LEU A 105 1.31 12.90 4.99
C LEU A 105 1.12 14.40 5.21
N PRO A 106 1.13 14.85 6.48
CA PRO A 106 1.17 16.27 6.77
C PRO A 106 2.56 16.78 6.46
N ASN A 107 2.62 18.09 6.38
CA ASN A 107 3.84 18.83 6.35
C ASN A 107 4.82 18.44 7.49
N GLN A 108 6.08 18.19 7.15
CA GLN A 108 7.10 17.74 8.09
C GLN A 108 7.43 18.79 9.15
N ASP A 109 7.40 20.07 8.80
CA ASP A 109 7.71 21.13 9.76
C ASP A 109 6.66 21.25 10.85
N LEU A 110 5.42 20.79 10.60
CA LEU A 110 4.42 20.66 11.65
C LEU A 110 4.95 19.78 12.79
N ILE A 111 5.58 18.67 12.42
CA ILE A 111 6.17 17.69 13.33
C ILE A 111 7.46 18.25 13.95
N ASN A 112 8.34 18.85 13.14
CA ASN A 112 9.59 19.43 13.65
C ASN A 112 9.32 20.57 14.65
N SER A 113 8.39 21.47 14.34
CA SER A 113 7.99 22.58 15.21
C SER A 113 7.39 22.04 16.51
N PHE A 114 6.50 21.05 16.42
CA PHE A 114 5.96 20.38 17.59
C PHE A 114 7.07 19.73 18.44
N GLY A 115 8.01 19.07 17.76
CA GLY A 115 9.29 18.55 18.25
C GLY A 115 10.00 19.51 19.18
N VAL A 116 10.43 20.62 18.59
CA VAL A 116 11.21 21.66 19.26
C VAL A 116 10.43 22.24 20.44
N ILE A 117 9.14 22.52 20.29
CA ILE A 117 8.38 23.26 21.30
C ILE A 117 8.01 22.37 22.49
N SER A 118 7.62 21.13 22.25
CA SER A 118 7.32 20.21 23.36
C SER A 118 8.55 19.98 24.21
N GLN A 119 9.72 19.83 23.60
CA GLN A 119 10.98 19.65 24.31
C GLN A 119 11.42 20.92 25.06
N HIS A 120 11.46 22.08 24.39
CA HIS A 120 12.06 23.29 24.97
C HIS A 120 11.08 24.11 25.82
N THR A 121 9.78 24.09 25.50
CA THR A 121 8.76 24.88 26.19
C THR A 121 7.88 24.02 27.12
N GLY A 122 7.53 22.82 26.65
CA GLY A 122 6.73 21.86 27.42
C GLY A 122 7.56 21.04 28.42
N GLY A 123 8.87 20.89 28.17
CA GLY A 123 9.74 20.00 28.94
C GLY A 123 9.37 18.52 28.80
N VAL A 124 8.71 18.14 27.70
CA VAL A 124 8.19 16.79 27.47
C VAL A 124 8.95 16.12 26.33
N PRO A 125 9.48 14.90 26.54
CA PRO A 125 10.12 14.14 25.47
C PRO A 125 9.10 13.63 24.45
N ILE A 126 9.53 13.50 23.20
CA ILE A 126 8.69 13.11 22.07
C ILE A 126 9.12 11.75 21.55
N LEU A 127 8.13 10.92 21.22
CA LEU A 127 8.33 9.64 20.56
C LEU A 127 7.70 9.65 19.17
N LEU A 128 8.25 8.82 18.30
CA LEU A 128 7.60 8.46 17.06
C LEU A 128 6.65 7.30 17.36
N TYR A 129 5.34 7.52 17.21
CA TYR A 129 4.30 6.63 17.74
C TYR A 129 4.42 6.45 19.27
N ASP A 130 4.56 5.21 19.75
CA ASP A 130 4.73 4.82 21.15
C ASP A 130 6.06 4.07 21.37
N HIS A 131 7.02 4.20 20.45
CA HIS A 131 8.30 3.50 20.52
C HIS A 131 9.32 4.34 21.30
N TYR A 132 9.69 3.88 22.50
CA TYR A 132 10.75 4.45 23.33
C TYR A 132 12.11 4.43 22.64
N GLU A 133 12.86 5.53 22.76
CA GLU A 133 14.20 5.60 22.18
C GLU A 133 15.21 4.78 23.02
N PRO A 134 16.12 4.02 22.41
CA PRO A 134 17.12 3.26 23.15
C PRO A 134 18.00 4.09 24.10
N SER A 135 18.18 5.38 23.79
CA SER A 135 18.92 6.37 24.59
C SER A 135 18.28 6.67 25.94
N GLU A 136 16.95 6.48 26.07
CA GLU A 136 16.16 6.83 27.27
C GLU A 136 16.14 5.74 28.34
N PHE A 137 16.88 4.64 28.16
CA PHE A 137 17.02 3.57 29.16
C PHE A 137 18.33 3.70 29.96
N PRO A 138 18.39 4.53 31.02
CA PRO A 138 19.56 4.64 31.88
C PRO A 138 19.76 3.32 32.67
N GLY A 139 21.00 2.84 32.76
CA GLY A 139 21.37 1.71 33.64
C GLY A 139 21.74 0.40 32.94
N ARG A 140 21.78 0.34 31.61
CA ARG A 140 22.27 -0.84 30.87
C ARG A 140 23.62 -0.58 30.20
N GLU A 141 24.65 -0.25 30.99
CA GLU A 141 26.02 0.00 30.49
C GLU A 141 26.60 -1.20 29.71
N GLY A 142 26.18 -2.43 30.02
CA GLY A 142 26.57 -3.64 29.29
C GLY A 142 26.08 -3.72 27.84
N ILE A 143 25.14 -2.86 27.44
CA ILE A 143 24.54 -2.83 26.10
C ILE A 143 25.30 -1.90 25.14
N ARG A 144 26.30 -1.16 25.61
CA ARG A 144 27.03 -0.16 24.80
C ARG A 144 27.68 -0.74 23.53
N LYS A 145 28.04 -2.03 23.51
CA LYS A 145 28.55 -2.74 22.32
C LYS A 145 27.46 -3.05 21.28
N PHE A 146 26.23 -3.29 21.71
CA PHE A 146 25.09 -3.60 20.84
C PHE A 146 24.21 -2.39 20.53
N TYR A 147 24.55 -1.22 21.07
CA TYR A 147 23.80 0.01 20.87
C TYR A 147 23.51 0.32 19.39
N PRO A 148 24.46 0.21 18.44
CA PRO A 148 24.16 0.45 17.02
C PRO A 148 23.13 -0.53 16.43
N VAL A 149 23.14 -1.79 16.88
CA VAL A 149 22.20 -2.82 16.40
C VAL A 149 20.80 -2.56 16.96
N ILE A 150 20.71 -2.18 18.23
CA ILE A 150 19.45 -1.84 18.89
C ILE A 150 18.86 -0.57 18.28
N GLU A 151 19.69 0.44 18.04
CA GLU A 151 19.27 1.66 17.36
C GLU A 151 18.80 1.39 15.93
N TYR A 152 19.51 0.55 15.18
CA TYR A 152 19.06 0.10 13.86
C TYR A 152 17.70 -0.60 13.93
N GLY A 153 17.53 -1.54 14.87
CA GLY A 153 16.26 -2.23 15.09
C GLY A 153 15.11 -1.28 15.45
N TYR A 154 15.38 -0.29 16.29
CA TYR A 154 14.43 0.78 16.63
C TYR A 154 13.99 1.57 15.39
N ARG A 155 14.95 2.06 14.59
CA ARG A 155 14.68 2.80 13.35
C ARG A 155 13.94 1.93 12.33
N ALA A 156 14.32 0.66 12.18
CA ALA A 156 13.66 -0.28 11.30
C ALA A 156 12.21 -0.53 11.71
N ARG A 157 11.93 -0.65 13.01
CA ARG A 157 10.56 -0.78 13.55
C ARG A 157 9.71 0.45 13.23
N ASN A 158 10.26 1.65 13.35
CA ASN A 158 9.58 2.90 12.98
C ASN A 158 9.25 2.96 11.48
N ILE A 159 10.23 2.63 10.64
CA ILE A 159 10.06 2.58 9.18
C ILE A 159 9.03 1.52 8.80
N LEU A 160 9.07 0.34 9.42
CA LEU A 160 8.11 -0.74 9.15
C LEU A 160 6.69 -0.33 9.53
N ARG A 161 6.50 0.32 10.68
CA ARG A 161 5.17 0.81 11.10
C ARG A 161 4.65 1.89 10.15
N HIS A 162 5.51 2.80 9.72
CA HIS A 162 5.16 3.80 8.72
C HIS A 162 4.77 3.17 7.38
N PHE A 163 5.56 2.20 6.94
CA PHE A 163 5.29 1.43 5.74
C PHE A 163 3.97 0.67 5.83
N ALA A 164 3.65 0.07 6.97
CA ALA A 164 2.41 -0.69 7.16
C ALA A 164 1.15 0.17 7.04
N PHE A 165 1.16 1.39 7.60
CA PHE A 165 0.06 2.34 7.43
C PHE A 165 -0.05 2.83 5.99
N GLN A 166 1.06 3.33 5.42
CA GLN A 166 1.05 3.87 4.06
C GLN A 166 0.71 2.80 3.01
N ALA A 167 1.30 1.60 3.08
CA ALA A 167 1.07 0.55 2.10
C ALA A 167 -0.40 0.09 2.07
N ARG A 168 -1.07 0.06 3.24
CA ARG A 168 -2.52 -0.22 3.32
C ARG A 168 -3.38 1.02 3.03
N GLY A 169 -2.78 2.20 2.91
CA GLY A 169 -3.50 3.47 2.75
C GLY A 169 -4.29 3.87 4.01
N GLN A 170 -3.94 3.32 5.17
CA GLN A 170 -4.64 3.51 6.44
C GLN A 170 -4.19 4.78 7.14
N ALA A 171 -5.14 5.50 7.73
CA ALA A 171 -4.84 6.58 8.65
C ALA A 171 -4.35 6.03 10.00
N SER A 172 -3.29 6.59 10.56
CA SER A 172 -2.80 6.16 11.88
C SER A 172 -3.54 6.82 13.06
N GLY A 173 -4.49 7.70 12.78
CA GLY A 173 -5.39 8.33 13.74
C GLY A 173 -6.32 9.35 13.08
N PRO A 174 -7.15 10.08 13.87
CA PRO A 174 -8.15 11.01 13.34
C PRO A 174 -7.56 12.13 12.47
N HIS A 175 -6.32 12.56 12.76
CA HIS A 175 -5.59 13.52 11.95
C HIS A 175 -5.46 13.09 10.47
N GLY A 176 -5.38 11.78 10.19
CA GLY A 176 -5.17 11.28 8.84
C GLY A 176 -6.35 11.54 7.90
N LEU A 177 -7.54 11.78 8.46
CA LEU A 177 -8.76 12.16 7.74
C LEU A 177 -8.71 13.60 7.22
N PHE A 178 -7.91 14.47 7.84
CA PHE A 178 -7.78 15.87 7.44
C PHE A 178 -6.95 16.02 6.16
N HIS A 179 -6.02 15.09 5.90
CA HIS A 179 -5.11 15.20 4.76
C HIS A 179 -5.79 15.11 3.40
N GLN A 180 -6.94 14.44 3.30
CA GLN A 180 -7.72 14.39 2.06
C GLN A 180 -8.25 15.79 1.65
N TYR A 181 -8.44 16.69 2.62
CA TYR A 181 -8.84 18.08 2.42
C TYR A 181 -7.64 19.04 2.39
N ARG A 182 -6.41 18.52 2.27
CA ARG A 182 -5.15 19.29 2.28
C ARG A 182 -4.93 20.10 3.55
N ILE A 183 -5.42 19.57 4.67
CA ILE A 183 -5.20 20.15 6.01
C ILE A 183 -4.04 19.43 6.68
N ASP A 184 -3.07 20.20 7.16
CA ASP A 184 -1.92 19.68 7.91
C ASP A 184 -2.32 19.34 9.34
N ALA A 185 -2.23 18.06 9.69
CA ALA A 185 -2.75 17.55 10.95
C ALA A 185 -1.86 16.48 11.58
N ILE A 186 -1.82 16.43 12.92
CA ILE A 186 -1.14 15.38 13.68
C ILE A 186 -1.99 14.95 14.87
N THR A 187 -1.87 13.68 15.27
CA THR A 187 -2.40 13.21 16.56
C THR A 187 -1.26 13.15 17.57
N LEU A 188 -1.47 13.80 18.71
CA LEU A 188 -0.63 13.70 19.88
C LEU A 188 -1.16 12.60 20.79
N PHE A 189 -0.36 11.56 21.00
CA PHE A 189 -0.67 10.46 21.89
C PHE A 189 0.13 10.61 23.18
N ALA A 190 -0.52 10.93 24.28
CA ALA A 190 0.11 11.02 25.60
C ALA A 190 0.28 9.61 26.18
N VAL A 191 1.50 9.07 26.07
CA VAL A 191 1.84 7.69 26.44
C VAL A 191 1.60 7.50 27.94
N PRO A 192 0.61 6.66 28.36
CA PRO A 192 0.26 6.51 29.76
C PRO A 192 1.45 6.05 30.60
N SER A 193 1.65 6.72 31.73
CA SER A 193 2.69 6.38 32.68
C SER A 193 2.27 6.82 34.09
N ASN A 194 3.00 6.38 35.10
CA ASN A 194 2.95 6.99 36.44
C ASN A 194 3.85 8.25 36.52
N GLY A 195 4.51 8.60 35.40
CA GLY A 195 5.49 9.68 35.27
C GLY A 195 4.95 11.10 35.46
N PRO A 196 5.82 12.12 35.32
CA PRO A 196 5.65 13.43 35.96
C PRO A 196 4.81 14.44 35.17
N HIS A 197 4.51 14.18 33.90
CA HIS A 197 3.84 15.16 33.04
C HIS A 197 2.32 15.00 33.08
N GLY A 198 1.63 16.14 33.09
CA GLY A 198 0.19 16.20 33.16
C GLY A 198 -0.37 17.30 32.26
N PHE A 199 -1.63 17.63 32.50
CA PHE A 199 -2.45 18.55 31.71
C PHE A 199 -1.73 19.83 31.21
N HIS A 200 -0.93 20.47 32.07
CA HIS A 200 -0.33 21.78 31.80
C HIS A 200 0.73 21.77 30.67
N ALA A 201 1.35 20.62 30.35
CA ALA A 201 2.41 20.56 29.35
C ALA A 201 1.89 20.64 27.90
N LEU A 202 0.64 20.24 27.65
CA LEU A 202 0.04 20.25 26.31
C LEU A 202 -0.31 21.66 25.80
N GLY A 203 -0.60 22.61 26.70
CA GLY A 203 -1.09 23.95 26.36
C GLY A 203 -0.08 24.92 25.76
N ARG A 204 1.20 24.54 25.63
CA ARG A 204 2.30 25.45 25.24
C ARG A 204 2.84 25.25 23.82
N CYS A 205 2.23 24.39 23.00
CA CYS A 205 2.73 24.07 21.67
C CYS A 205 2.18 25.03 20.57
N ARG A 206 3.04 25.63 19.73
CA ARG A 206 2.66 26.55 18.62
C ARG A 206 3.29 26.14 17.29
N LEU A 207 2.52 25.91 16.23
CA LEU A 207 3.03 25.20 15.04
C LEU A 207 3.26 26.12 13.82
N HIS A 208 4.29 25.83 13.01
CA HIS A 208 4.61 26.46 11.71
C HIS A 208 5.04 25.41 10.67
N ALA A 209 5.01 25.69 9.35
CA ALA A 209 4.96 24.67 8.28
C ALA A 209 5.85 24.93 7.03
N SER A 210 6.48 23.88 6.46
CA SER A 210 7.01 23.68 5.08
C SER A 210 7.49 22.19 4.80
N PHE A 211 7.16 21.63 3.62
CA PHE A 211 7.49 20.29 3.00
C PHE A 211 6.63 19.03 3.31
N PHE A 212 6.26 18.23 2.27
CA PHE A 212 5.18 17.21 2.32
C PHE A 212 5.56 15.71 2.05
N PHE A 213 6.81 15.35 1.75
CA PHE A 213 7.18 13.94 1.42
C PHE A 213 8.43 13.44 2.15
N TYR A 214 8.27 12.51 3.09
CA TYR A 214 9.35 11.98 3.93
C TYR A 214 9.01 10.63 4.57
N ILE A 215 10.04 9.91 5.03
CA ILE A 215 9.91 8.75 5.93
C ILE A 215 10.68 9.10 7.21
N MET A 216 10.05 8.99 8.40
CA MET A 216 10.74 9.26 9.67
C MET A 216 11.33 7.97 10.27
N ALA A 217 12.61 8.01 10.60
CA ALA A 217 13.32 6.94 11.29
C ALA A 217 13.36 7.18 12.81
N THR A 218 13.41 8.45 13.23
CA THR A 218 13.32 8.92 14.62
C THR A 218 12.50 10.23 14.65
N PRO A 219 12.12 10.78 15.81
CA PRO A 219 11.45 12.08 15.90
C PRO A 219 12.23 13.26 15.27
N SER A 220 13.55 13.12 15.09
CA SER A 220 14.46 14.14 14.58
C SER A 220 15.15 13.78 13.26
N SER A 221 14.97 12.54 12.77
CA SER A 221 15.65 12.03 11.57
C SER A 221 14.65 11.54 10.53
N PHE A 222 14.81 12.05 9.30
CA PHE A 222 13.94 11.75 8.17
C PHE A 222 14.73 11.44 6.90
N LEU A 223 14.15 10.60 6.06
CA LEU A 223 14.60 10.30 4.71
C LEU A 223 13.78 11.12 3.72
N LYS A 224 14.47 11.89 2.87
CA LYS A 224 13.86 12.68 1.79
C LYS A 224 13.43 11.75 0.65
N ILE A 225 12.45 12.20 -0.13
CA ILE A 225 11.91 11.45 -1.28
C ILE A 225 13.00 10.90 -2.23
N GLY A 226 14.03 11.70 -2.53
CA GLY A 226 15.14 11.28 -3.41
C GLY A 226 15.99 10.13 -2.86
N SER A 227 15.94 9.84 -1.56
CA SER A 227 16.74 8.77 -0.95
C SER A 227 16.12 7.38 -1.11
N TYR A 228 14.78 7.30 -1.25
CA TYR A 228 14.07 6.02 -1.30
C TYR A 228 13.35 5.78 -2.63
N LEU A 229 12.87 6.83 -3.31
CA LEU A 229 12.11 6.71 -4.55
C LEU A 229 12.84 5.89 -5.65
N PRO A 230 14.17 6.02 -5.85
CA PRO A 230 14.88 5.22 -6.85
C PRO A 230 14.71 3.70 -6.67
N SER A 231 14.53 3.20 -5.45
CA SER A 231 14.40 1.76 -5.20
C SER A 231 13.20 1.12 -5.91
N ALA A 232 12.03 1.74 -5.83
CA ALA A 232 10.82 1.26 -6.51
C ALA A 232 10.89 1.49 -8.03
N VAL A 233 11.43 2.64 -8.45
CA VAL A 233 11.57 3.00 -9.87
C VAL A 233 12.53 2.07 -10.60
N LEU A 234 13.62 1.64 -9.96
CA LEU A 234 14.56 0.67 -10.54
C LEU A 234 13.91 -0.69 -10.78
N VAL A 235 13.07 -1.17 -9.85
CA VAL A 235 12.32 -2.41 -10.05
C VAL A 235 11.31 -2.25 -11.19
N ALA A 236 10.60 -1.12 -11.25
CA ALA A 236 9.69 -0.84 -12.36
C ALA A 236 10.43 -0.80 -13.70
N ALA A 237 11.60 -0.15 -13.78
CA ALA A 237 12.42 -0.11 -14.98
C ALA A 237 12.90 -1.52 -15.38
N ALA A 238 13.34 -2.34 -14.43
CA ALA A 238 13.75 -3.72 -14.68
C ALA A 238 12.58 -4.56 -15.25
N LEU A 239 11.37 -4.39 -14.72
CA LEU A 239 10.17 -5.04 -15.27
C LEU A 239 9.85 -4.57 -16.69
N MET A 240 9.98 -3.28 -16.98
CA MET A 240 9.76 -2.74 -18.34
C MET A 240 10.76 -3.34 -19.33
N PHE A 241 12.06 -3.30 -19.02
CA PHE A 241 13.08 -3.85 -19.90
C PHE A 241 12.97 -5.37 -20.02
N GLY A 242 12.62 -6.07 -18.94
CA GLY A 242 12.34 -7.50 -18.97
C GLY A 242 11.17 -7.84 -19.89
N GLY A 243 10.05 -7.12 -19.77
CA GLY A 243 8.88 -7.29 -20.65
C GLY A 243 9.21 -7.00 -22.13
N LEU A 244 9.93 -5.91 -22.41
CA LEU A 244 10.38 -5.58 -23.77
C LEU A 244 11.36 -6.63 -24.32
N GLY A 245 12.24 -7.17 -23.48
CA GLY A 245 13.14 -8.27 -23.85
C GLY A 245 12.37 -9.54 -24.22
N GLU A 246 11.39 -9.94 -23.41
CA GLU A 246 10.52 -11.08 -23.70
C GLU A 246 9.69 -10.85 -24.97
N TRP A 247 9.29 -9.62 -25.28
CA TRP A 247 8.60 -9.27 -26.53
C TRP A 247 9.48 -9.43 -27.77
N VAL A 248 10.77 -9.13 -27.64
CA VAL A 248 11.77 -9.38 -28.69
C VAL A 248 11.96 -10.88 -28.85
N ASN A 249 12.15 -11.63 -27.75
CA ASN A 249 12.28 -13.09 -27.78
C ASN A 249 11.06 -13.76 -28.42
N ALA A 250 9.86 -13.27 -28.15
CA ALA A 250 8.61 -13.74 -28.76
C ALA A 250 8.54 -13.54 -30.28
N GLY A 251 9.42 -12.72 -30.85
CA GLY A 251 9.48 -12.48 -32.29
C GLY A 251 10.32 -13.48 -33.07
N TRP A 252 11.02 -14.41 -32.40
CA TRP A 252 12.03 -15.27 -33.03
C TRP A 252 11.90 -16.72 -32.56
N VAL A 253 11.96 -17.65 -33.50
CA VAL A 253 12.04 -19.09 -33.23
C VAL A 253 13.23 -19.68 -33.97
N GLU A 254 13.95 -20.58 -33.31
CA GLU A 254 15.03 -21.36 -33.92
C GLU A 254 14.42 -22.58 -34.60
N VAL A 255 14.56 -22.68 -35.92
CA VAL A 255 14.08 -23.81 -36.72
C VAL A 255 15.29 -24.53 -37.33
N GLU A 256 15.24 -25.85 -37.37
CA GLU A 256 16.23 -26.66 -38.07
C GLU A 256 16.05 -26.53 -39.59
N ASP A 257 17.12 -26.18 -40.30
CA ASP A 257 17.13 -26.08 -41.75
C ASP A 257 17.17 -27.51 -42.33
N GLU A 258 16.01 -28.04 -42.71
CA GLU A 258 15.93 -29.23 -43.55
C GLU A 258 16.52 -28.87 -44.91
N GLY A 259 17.84 -29.05 -45.05
CA GLY A 259 18.54 -28.84 -46.32
C GLY A 259 17.85 -29.61 -47.45
N SER A 260 17.82 -29.02 -48.63
CA SER A 260 17.31 -29.64 -49.86
C SER A 260 17.84 -31.08 -50.01
N PRO A 261 17.03 -32.03 -50.51
CA PRO A 261 17.50 -33.40 -50.72
C PRO A 261 18.77 -33.38 -51.58
N PRO A 262 19.79 -34.19 -51.25
CA PRO A 262 21.06 -34.16 -51.96
C PRO A 262 20.82 -34.47 -53.44
N ASP A 263 21.32 -33.60 -54.33
CA ASP A 263 21.43 -33.90 -55.75
C ASP A 263 22.19 -35.22 -55.91
N LYS A 264 21.59 -36.17 -56.62
CA LYS A 264 22.17 -37.48 -56.93
C LYS A 264 23.47 -37.29 -57.72
N GLY A 265 24.61 -37.13 -57.06
CA GLY A 265 25.87 -37.00 -57.78
C GLY A 265 27.16 -36.88 -56.96
N ASN A 266 27.15 -36.34 -55.75
CA ASN A 266 28.40 -36.07 -55.04
C ASN A 266 28.53 -36.79 -53.70
N ALA A 267 29.76 -37.22 -53.40
CA ALA A 267 30.15 -38.02 -52.25
C ALA A 267 29.65 -37.43 -50.92
N VAL A 268 29.15 -38.33 -50.06
CA VAL A 268 28.62 -38.00 -48.72
C VAL A 268 29.77 -37.49 -47.85
N ASP A 269 29.83 -36.18 -47.66
CA ASP A 269 30.74 -35.54 -46.71
C ASP A 269 30.11 -35.63 -45.31
N ILE A 270 30.69 -36.45 -44.43
CA ILE A 270 30.17 -36.79 -43.09
C ILE A 270 30.10 -35.55 -42.16
N THR A 271 30.76 -34.45 -42.55
CA THR A 271 30.72 -33.12 -41.91
C THR A 271 29.44 -32.31 -42.18
N SER A 272 28.57 -32.76 -43.10
CA SER A 272 27.30 -32.06 -43.43
C SER A 272 26.10 -32.47 -42.57
N LEU A 273 26.28 -33.38 -41.60
CA LEU A 273 25.22 -33.89 -40.71
C LEU A 273 24.89 -32.96 -39.52
N THR A 274 25.51 -31.79 -39.41
CA THR A 274 25.12 -30.77 -38.43
C THR A 274 23.98 -29.94 -38.99
N SER A 275 22.76 -30.26 -38.55
CA SER A 275 21.53 -29.47 -38.77
C SER A 275 21.85 -27.96 -38.61
N LYS A 276 21.77 -27.20 -39.71
CA LYS A 276 22.01 -25.75 -39.67
C LYS A 276 20.81 -25.11 -38.99
N LYS A 277 21.03 -24.45 -37.87
CA LYS A 277 19.98 -23.70 -37.15
C LYS A 277 19.74 -22.36 -37.82
N LYS A 278 18.47 -22.05 -38.14
CA LYS A 278 18.06 -20.77 -38.74
C LYS A 278 17.01 -20.09 -37.86
N TRP A 279 17.23 -18.81 -37.59
CA TRP A 279 16.26 -17.98 -36.88
C TRP A 279 15.20 -17.48 -37.85
N VAL A 280 13.94 -17.82 -37.58
CA VAL A 280 12.77 -17.39 -38.37
C VAL A 280 11.92 -16.44 -37.53
N ARG A 281 11.41 -15.39 -38.17
CA ARG A 281 10.53 -14.42 -37.52
C ARG A 281 9.17 -15.07 -37.23
N GLN A 282 8.72 -14.93 -35.99
CA GLN A 282 7.47 -15.49 -35.50
C GLN A 282 6.36 -14.43 -35.46
N ARG A 283 5.12 -14.80 -35.78
CA ARG A 283 3.97 -13.90 -35.65
C ARG A 283 3.56 -13.82 -34.17
N ARG A 284 3.28 -12.60 -33.69
CA ARG A 284 2.82 -12.32 -32.32
C ARG A 284 1.36 -11.88 -32.37
N ASP A 285 0.45 -12.73 -31.89
CA ASP A 285 -0.98 -12.41 -31.84
C ASP A 285 -1.39 -12.07 -30.39
N PRO A 286 -1.68 -10.79 -30.07
CA PRO A 286 -2.01 -10.39 -28.72
C PRO A 286 -3.46 -10.67 -28.31
N LEU A 287 -4.35 -11.04 -29.25
CA LEU A 287 -5.78 -11.13 -28.98
C LEU A 287 -6.10 -12.14 -27.88
N ASP A 288 -5.49 -13.32 -27.94
CA ASP A 288 -5.70 -14.38 -26.94
C ASP A 288 -5.20 -13.99 -25.55
N ALA A 289 -4.06 -13.30 -25.48
CA ALA A 289 -3.54 -12.78 -24.23
C ALA A 289 -4.46 -11.69 -23.65
N LEU A 290 -5.00 -10.82 -24.51
CA LEU A 290 -5.93 -9.78 -24.12
C LEU A 290 -7.23 -10.37 -23.56
N VAL A 291 -7.76 -11.45 -24.13
CA VAL A 291 -8.94 -12.16 -23.59
C VAL A 291 -8.66 -12.65 -22.17
N VAL A 292 -7.49 -13.23 -21.90
CA VAL A 292 -7.11 -13.66 -20.55
C VAL A 292 -6.99 -12.48 -19.60
N VAL A 293 -6.40 -11.37 -20.05
CA VAL A 293 -6.29 -10.13 -19.26
C VAL A 293 -7.68 -9.60 -18.90
N VAL A 294 -8.60 -9.47 -19.86
CA VAL A 294 -9.95 -8.98 -19.60
C VAL A 294 -10.71 -9.94 -18.67
N ALA A 295 -10.67 -11.25 -18.92
CA ALA A 295 -11.35 -12.24 -18.11
C ALA A 295 -10.86 -12.24 -16.65
N SER A 296 -9.55 -12.15 -16.42
CA SER A 296 -8.98 -12.08 -15.08
C SER A 296 -9.33 -10.79 -14.34
N HIS A 297 -9.41 -9.64 -15.02
CA HIS A 297 -9.87 -8.39 -14.40
C HIS A 297 -11.38 -8.43 -14.08
N LEU A 298 -12.21 -9.09 -14.90
CA LEU A 298 -13.61 -9.37 -14.58
C LEU A 298 -13.75 -10.30 -13.36
N ILE A 299 -12.86 -11.28 -13.20
CA ILE A 299 -12.76 -12.08 -11.97
C ILE A 299 -12.41 -11.18 -10.77
N GLY A 300 -11.46 -10.27 -10.92
CA GLY A 300 -11.14 -9.28 -9.90
C GLY A 300 -12.33 -8.39 -9.50
N LEU A 301 -13.12 -7.95 -10.50
CA LEU A 301 -14.33 -7.16 -10.29
C LEU A 301 -15.42 -7.95 -9.56
N THR A 302 -15.64 -9.20 -9.93
CA THR A 302 -16.61 -10.06 -9.24
C THR A 302 -16.18 -10.35 -7.81
N LEU A 303 -14.89 -10.61 -7.56
CA LEU A 303 -14.34 -10.71 -6.21
C LEU A 303 -14.62 -9.45 -5.40
N PHE A 304 -14.30 -8.28 -5.95
CA PHE A 304 -14.52 -6.99 -5.29
C PHE A 304 -15.98 -6.77 -4.90
N VAL A 305 -16.91 -7.11 -5.79
CA VAL A 305 -18.36 -7.01 -5.51
C VAL A 305 -18.79 -7.99 -4.42
N ILE A 306 -18.28 -9.24 -4.45
CA ILE A 306 -18.60 -10.25 -3.43
C ILE A 306 -18.13 -9.80 -2.05
N ILE A 307 -16.88 -9.35 -1.92
CA ILE A 307 -16.34 -8.94 -0.62
C ILE A 307 -16.95 -7.64 -0.09
N SER A 308 -17.44 -6.78 -0.99
CA SER A 308 -18.09 -5.52 -0.62
C SER A 308 -19.55 -5.72 -0.19
N LYS A 309 -20.09 -6.94 -0.27
CA LYS A 309 -21.45 -7.29 0.14
C LYS A 309 -21.41 -8.24 1.34
N THR A 310 -22.50 -8.31 2.07
CA THR A 310 -22.66 -9.17 3.26
C THR A 310 -22.63 -10.68 2.95
N TRP A 311 -22.45 -11.07 1.69
CA TRP A 311 -22.33 -12.48 1.25
C TRP A 311 -20.91 -13.05 1.40
N PHE A 312 -20.01 -12.29 2.04
CA PHE A 312 -18.60 -12.60 2.20
C PHE A 312 -18.32 -14.02 2.75
N ASP A 313 -18.91 -14.41 3.89
CA ASP A 313 -18.47 -15.61 4.63
C ASP A 313 -18.76 -16.96 3.92
N GLY A 314 -19.71 -17.02 2.99
CA GLY A 314 -20.14 -18.27 2.35
C GLY A 314 -19.56 -18.54 0.95
N PHE A 315 -19.07 -17.50 0.26
CA PHE A 315 -18.77 -17.60 -1.18
C PHE A 315 -17.27 -17.59 -1.51
N ILE A 316 -16.39 -17.27 -0.57
CA ILE A 316 -14.94 -17.12 -0.82
C ILE A 316 -14.29 -18.40 -1.34
N ILE A 317 -14.46 -19.53 -0.64
CA ILE A 317 -13.81 -20.80 -0.99
C ILE A 317 -14.36 -21.34 -2.33
N PRO A 318 -15.69 -21.42 -2.55
CA PRO A 318 -16.23 -21.81 -3.84
C PRO A 318 -15.78 -20.89 -4.99
N PHE A 319 -15.70 -19.59 -4.75
CA PHE A 319 -15.26 -18.62 -5.75
C PHE A 319 -13.77 -18.81 -6.11
N ALA A 320 -12.88 -18.94 -5.12
CA ALA A 320 -11.45 -19.16 -5.35
C ALA A 320 -11.21 -20.51 -6.07
N CYS A 321 -11.90 -21.58 -5.67
CA CYS A 321 -11.82 -22.88 -6.35
C CYS A 321 -12.41 -22.84 -7.77
N GLY A 322 -13.54 -22.15 -7.97
CA GLY A 322 -14.18 -22.04 -9.29
C GLY A 322 -13.33 -21.24 -10.28
N THR A 323 -12.79 -20.10 -9.85
CA THR A 323 -11.93 -19.24 -10.69
C THR A 323 -10.63 -19.93 -11.09
N THR A 324 -10.02 -20.66 -10.16
CA THR A 324 -8.81 -21.44 -10.43
C THR A 324 -9.06 -22.58 -11.43
N LEU A 325 -10.21 -23.25 -11.32
CA LEU A 325 -10.61 -24.31 -12.25
C LEU A 325 -10.90 -23.77 -13.66
N VAL A 326 -11.57 -22.61 -13.77
CA VAL A 326 -11.92 -22.00 -15.05
C VAL A 326 -10.67 -21.54 -15.81
N LEU A 327 -9.74 -20.87 -15.11
CA LEU A 327 -8.51 -20.35 -15.74
C LEU A 327 -7.55 -21.46 -16.18
N THR A 328 -7.46 -22.56 -15.40
CA THR A 328 -6.66 -23.72 -15.81
C THR A 328 -7.28 -24.43 -17.01
N SER A 329 -8.60 -24.61 -17.03
CA SER A 329 -9.33 -25.24 -18.15
C SER A 329 -9.17 -24.48 -19.47
N PHE A 330 -9.14 -23.13 -19.42
CA PHE A 330 -8.91 -22.29 -20.60
C PHE A 330 -7.53 -22.51 -21.24
N THR A 331 -6.49 -22.73 -20.43
CA THR A 331 -5.12 -22.97 -20.93
C THR A 331 -4.90 -24.37 -21.50
N LEU A 332 -5.58 -25.37 -20.93
CA LEU A 332 -5.49 -26.75 -21.43
C LEU A 332 -6.30 -26.93 -22.72
N GLY A 333 -7.47 -26.28 -22.83
CA GLY A 333 -8.38 -26.44 -23.97
C GLY A 333 -7.85 -25.93 -25.31
N LYS A 334 -6.93 -24.96 -25.32
CA LYS A 334 -6.31 -24.43 -26.55
C LYS A 334 -5.07 -25.19 -27.02
N SER A 335 -4.64 -26.24 -26.31
CA SER A 335 -3.57 -27.14 -26.77
C SER A 335 -3.98 -28.03 -27.95
N SER A 336 -5.26 -28.05 -28.32
CA SER A 336 -5.78 -28.78 -29.49
C SER A 336 -6.32 -27.82 -30.56
N GLY A 337 -5.54 -27.65 -31.62
CA GLY A 337 -6.07 -27.33 -32.96
C GLY A 337 -5.85 -25.91 -33.47
N SER A 338 -4.82 -25.75 -34.32
CA SER A 338 -4.99 -25.28 -35.71
C SER A 338 -3.64 -25.40 -36.40
N ALA A 339 -3.58 -26.15 -37.49
CA ALA A 339 -2.39 -26.26 -38.34
C ALA A 339 -2.23 -24.97 -39.16
N SER A 340 -1.79 -23.89 -38.54
CA SER A 340 -1.28 -22.73 -39.27
C SER A 340 0.14 -23.02 -39.73
N THR A 341 0.42 -22.80 -41.02
CA THR A 341 1.74 -23.01 -41.63
C THR A 341 2.81 -22.03 -41.15
N GLU A 342 2.43 -20.94 -40.47
CA GLU A 342 3.37 -19.97 -39.90
C GLU A 342 3.59 -20.20 -38.40
N PRO A 343 4.83 -20.11 -37.90
CA PRO A 343 5.10 -20.21 -36.48
C PRO A 343 4.52 -18.99 -35.74
N THR A 344 3.71 -19.23 -34.71
CA THR A 344 3.06 -18.21 -33.87
C THR A 344 3.58 -18.27 -32.43
N ALA A 345 3.86 -17.11 -31.83
CA ALA A 345 4.42 -17.02 -30.49
C ALA A 345 3.46 -17.61 -29.44
N PRO A 346 3.97 -18.34 -28.45
CA PRO A 346 3.10 -18.98 -27.47
C PRO A 346 2.42 -17.96 -26.54
N LEU A 347 1.17 -18.25 -26.16
CA LEU A 347 0.31 -17.38 -25.35
C LEU A 347 0.99 -16.91 -24.05
N TYR A 348 1.68 -17.81 -23.34
CA TYR A 348 2.29 -17.49 -22.05
C TYR A 348 3.36 -16.41 -22.16
N LEU A 349 4.07 -16.34 -23.29
CA LEU A 349 5.14 -15.38 -23.50
C LEU A 349 4.56 -13.99 -23.75
N ILE A 350 3.52 -13.90 -24.59
CA ILE A 350 2.79 -12.65 -24.84
C ILE A 350 2.11 -12.15 -23.56
N LEU A 351 1.48 -13.04 -22.79
CA LEU A 351 0.85 -12.69 -21.52
C LEU A 351 1.88 -12.21 -20.49
N LYS A 352 3.04 -12.86 -20.39
CA LYS A 352 4.14 -12.43 -19.52
C LYS A 352 4.62 -11.02 -19.88
N VAL A 353 4.79 -10.71 -21.16
CA VAL A 353 5.16 -9.37 -21.65
C VAL A 353 4.15 -8.32 -21.19
N ILE A 354 2.86 -8.54 -21.47
CA ILE A 354 1.79 -7.60 -21.12
C ILE A 354 1.80 -7.33 -19.62
N ASN A 355 1.90 -8.38 -18.80
CA ASN A 355 1.88 -8.25 -17.35
C ASN A 355 3.10 -7.49 -16.82
N MET A 356 4.30 -7.78 -17.30
CA MET A 356 5.51 -7.09 -16.85
C MET A 356 5.49 -5.61 -17.21
N CYS A 357 5.06 -5.27 -18.43
CA CYS A 357 4.95 -3.87 -18.88
C CYS A 357 3.87 -3.11 -18.11
N LEU A 358 2.68 -3.68 -17.92
CA LEU A 358 1.61 -3.02 -17.16
C LEU A 358 1.98 -2.89 -15.66
N ALA A 359 2.55 -3.92 -15.06
CA ALA A 359 2.99 -3.88 -13.66
C ALA A 359 4.09 -2.83 -13.46
N SER A 360 5.02 -2.69 -14.41
CA SER A 360 6.00 -1.61 -14.41
C SER A 360 5.33 -0.24 -14.35
N THR A 361 4.40 0.05 -15.27
CA THR A 361 3.70 1.35 -15.29
C THR A 361 2.92 1.60 -14.00
N LEU A 362 2.26 0.59 -13.45
CA LEU A 362 1.55 0.66 -12.18
C LEU A 362 2.49 1.01 -11.02
N ILE A 363 3.61 0.31 -10.89
CA ILE A 363 4.59 0.55 -9.82
C ILE A 363 5.19 1.95 -9.96
N SER A 364 5.52 2.39 -11.18
CA SER A 364 6.02 3.74 -11.44
C SER A 364 5.04 4.83 -11.02
N VAL A 365 3.77 4.74 -11.43
CA VAL A 365 2.74 5.73 -11.05
C VAL A 365 2.49 5.70 -9.55
N THR A 366 2.36 4.50 -8.97
CA THR A 366 2.12 4.33 -7.54
C THR A 366 3.29 4.87 -6.71
N SER A 367 4.53 4.80 -7.20
CA SER A 367 5.71 5.27 -6.44
C SER A 367 5.66 6.76 -6.08
N VAL A 368 5.00 7.56 -6.92
CA VAL A 368 4.83 9.00 -6.70
C VAL A 368 3.58 9.31 -5.85
N LEU A 369 2.55 8.46 -5.91
CA LEU A 369 1.31 8.63 -5.16
C LEU A 369 1.41 8.09 -3.72
N ASN A 370 2.01 6.91 -3.57
CA ASN A 370 2.16 6.18 -2.31
C ASN A 370 3.36 5.24 -2.43
N PHE A 371 4.53 5.72 -2.01
CA PHE A 371 5.78 4.97 -2.13
C PHE A 371 5.74 3.61 -1.42
N SER A 372 5.16 3.53 -0.21
CA SER A 372 5.13 2.27 0.55
C SER A 372 4.29 1.20 -0.17
N LEU A 373 3.16 1.59 -0.75
CA LEU A 373 2.37 0.69 -1.59
C LEU A 373 3.14 0.28 -2.85
N ALA A 374 3.84 1.20 -3.51
CA ALA A 374 4.63 0.89 -4.70
C ALA A 374 5.77 -0.09 -4.40
N ALA A 375 6.47 0.09 -3.28
CA ALA A 375 7.53 -0.79 -2.83
C ALA A 375 6.97 -2.18 -2.43
N LEU A 376 5.78 -2.23 -1.82
CA LEU A 376 5.08 -3.49 -1.57
C LEU A 376 4.77 -4.20 -2.89
N LEU A 377 4.18 -3.51 -3.86
CA LEU A 377 3.88 -4.06 -5.19
C LEU A 377 5.16 -4.45 -5.96
N ALA A 378 6.24 -3.70 -5.85
CA ALA A 378 7.52 -4.07 -6.46
C ALA A 378 8.00 -5.45 -6.00
N ILE A 379 7.76 -5.81 -4.74
CA ILE A 379 8.09 -7.12 -4.19
C ILE A 379 7.00 -8.14 -4.54
N THR A 380 5.75 -7.88 -4.18
CA THR A 380 4.65 -8.86 -4.26
C THR A 380 4.14 -9.10 -5.67
N LEU A 381 4.33 -8.14 -6.58
CA LEU A 381 3.95 -8.23 -7.99
C LEU A 381 5.19 -8.41 -8.88
N GLY A 382 6.25 -7.64 -8.65
CA GLY A 382 7.43 -7.65 -9.49
C GLY A 382 8.21 -8.97 -9.46
N VAL A 383 8.40 -9.56 -8.28
CA VAL A 383 9.12 -10.84 -8.16
C VAL A 383 8.34 -11.99 -8.81
N PRO A 384 7.05 -12.22 -8.49
CA PRO A 384 6.31 -13.33 -9.10
C PRO A 384 6.18 -13.19 -10.62
N LEU A 385 5.92 -11.98 -11.16
CA LEU A 385 5.82 -11.79 -12.61
C LEU A 385 7.13 -12.07 -13.35
N SER A 386 8.27 -11.72 -12.75
CA SER A 386 9.58 -11.98 -13.35
C SER A 386 9.91 -13.47 -13.37
N LEU A 387 9.54 -14.19 -12.31
CA LEU A 387 9.79 -15.64 -12.15
C LEU A 387 8.79 -16.53 -12.88
N ALA A 388 7.66 -15.98 -13.33
CA ALA A 388 6.63 -16.71 -14.07
C ALA A 388 7.24 -17.35 -15.32
N SER A 389 7.11 -18.68 -15.42
CA SER A 389 7.75 -19.48 -16.45
C SER A 389 7.01 -20.82 -16.65
N PRO A 390 6.82 -21.25 -17.91
CA PRO A 390 6.22 -22.55 -18.19
C PRO A 390 7.10 -23.70 -17.68
N SER A 391 6.53 -24.89 -17.56
CA SER A 391 7.27 -26.09 -17.18
C SER A 391 6.77 -27.30 -17.97
N ARG A 392 7.66 -28.26 -18.23
CA ARG A 392 7.31 -29.51 -18.93
C ARG A 392 6.62 -30.52 -18.02
N SER A 393 6.92 -30.53 -16.72
CA SER A 393 6.36 -31.50 -15.79
C SER A 393 5.04 -31.03 -15.21
N LEU A 394 4.00 -31.85 -15.37
CA LEU A 394 2.68 -31.64 -14.79
C LEU A 394 2.69 -31.33 -13.28
N PRO A 395 3.40 -32.09 -12.41
CA PRO A 395 3.41 -31.79 -10.98
C PRO A 395 4.00 -30.41 -10.68
N VAL A 396 5.04 -29.97 -11.41
CA VAL A 396 5.64 -28.65 -11.21
C VAL A 396 4.69 -27.54 -11.68
N ARG A 397 3.97 -27.73 -12.78
CA ARG A 397 2.94 -26.79 -13.26
C ARG A 397 1.84 -26.59 -12.21
N VAL A 398 1.32 -27.70 -11.66
CA VAL A 398 0.28 -27.66 -10.62
C VAL A 398 0.81 -26.97 -9.36
N THR A 399 1.99 -27.33 -8.88
CA THR A 399 2.59 -26.70 -7.70
C THR A 399 2.81 -25.20 -7.90
N LYS A 400 3.39 -24.77 -9.04
CA LYS A 400 3.53 -23.34 -9.36
C LYS A 400 2.17 -22.65 -9.36
N TYR A 401 1.18 -23.23 -10.03
CA TYR A 401 -0.16 -22.65 -10.11
C TYR A 401 -0.81 -22.50 -8.73
N VAL A 402 -0.70 -23.50 -7.86
CA VAL A 402 -1.18 -23.43 -6.47
C VAL A 402 -0.47 -22.33 -5.69
N ILE A 403 0.84 -22.16 -5.86
CA ILE A 403 1.58 -21.05 -5.22
C ILE A 403 1.00 -19.69 -5.67
N TYR A 404 0.79 -19.48 -6.97
CA TYR A 404 0.19 -18.24 -7.47
C TYR A 404 -1.26 -18.06 -7.01
N ALA A 405 -2.07 -19.13 -6.96
CA ALA A 405 -3.43 -19.07 -6.45
C ALA A 405 -3.47 -18.69 -4.96
N THR A 406 -2.56 -19.24 -4.15
CA THR A 406 -2.41 -18.88 -2.74
C THR A 406 -1.92 -17.45 -2.57
N LEU A 407 -1.01 -16.95 -3.42
CA LEU A 407 -0.64 -15.53 -3.41
C LEU A 407 -1.82 -14.62 -3.79
N ALA A 408 -2.64 -15.03 -4.76
CA ALA A 408 -3.80 -14.26 -5.21
C ALA A 408 -4.92 -14.22 -4.17
N PHE A 409 -5.22 -15.32 -3.48
CA PHE A 409 -6.41 -15.44 -2.64
C PHE A 409 -6.12 -15.67 -1.15
N GLY A 410 -4.89 -15.96 -0.74
CA GLY A 410 -4.56 -16.35 0.63
C GLY A 410 -4.85 -15.28 1.68
N TRP A 411 -4.84 -14.00 1.28
CA TRP A 411 -5.22 -12.89 2.16
C TRP A 411 -6.71 -12.92 2.56
N LEU A 412 -7.58 -13.59 1.79
CA LEU A 412 -9.00 -13.73 2.12
C LEU A 412 -9.27 -14.57 3.38
N VAL A 413 -8.27 -15.34 3.84
CA VAL A 413 -8.36 -16.10 5.10
C VAL A 413 -8.31 -15.18 6.33
N LEU A 414 -7.81 -13.95 6.18
CA LEU A 414 -7.71 -12.96 7.25
C LEU A 414 -9.02 -12.16 7.39
N ASP A 415 -10.09 -12.83 7.83
CA ASP A 415 -11.46 -12.29 7.89
C ASP A 415 -11.55 -10.86 8.48
N GLU A 416 -10.99 -10.65 9.67
CA GLU A 416 -11.00 -9.34 10.34
C GLU A 416 -10.28 -8.24 9.53
N GLU A 417 -9.13 -8.56 8.93
CA GLU A 417 -8.38 -7.59 8.12
C GLU A 417 -9.12 -7.28 6.81
N VAL A 418 -9.81 -8.26 6.22
CA VAL A 418 -10.63 -8.03 5.02
C VAL A 418 -11.84 -7.18 5.34
N LYS A 419 -12.55 -7.47 6.43
CA LYS A 419 -13.69 -6.67 6.91
C LYS A 419 -13.25 -5.23 7.19
N GLN A 420 -12.12 -5.05 7.84
CA GLN A 420 -11.54 -3.73 8.07
C GLN A 420 -11.21 -3.02 6.75
N ALA A 421 -10.52 -3.67 5.82
CA ALA A 421 -10.15 -3.07 4.53
C ALA A 421 -11.38 -2.70 3.67
N VAL A 422 -12.43 -3.51 3.71
CA VAL A 422 -13.71 -3.21 3.04
C VAL A 422 -14.38 -2.00 3.69
N TRP A 423 -14.41 -1.93 5.03
CA TRP A 423 -14.94 -0.79 5.76
C TRP A 423 -14.15 0.50 5.45
N GLU A 424 -12.82 0.43 5.42
CA GLU A 424 -11.95 1.56 5.07
C GLU A 424 -12.18 2.05 3.64
N TRP A 425 -12.48 1.16 2.71
CA TRP A 425 -12.91 1.55 1.36
C TRP A 425 -14.28 2.23 1.38
N GLN A 426 -15.29 1.59 1.99
CA GLN A 426 -16.68 2.04 1.95
C GLN A 426 -16.92 3.35 2.69
N VAL A 427 -16.25 3.53 3.84
CA VAL A 427 -16.45 4.68 4.72
C VAL A 427 -15.37 5.74 4.48
N LEU A 428 -14.09 5.35 4.41
CA LEU A 428 -12.99 6.31 4.36
C LEU A 428 -12.44 6.56 2.94
N GLY A 429 -12.91 5.83 1.92
CA GLY A 429 -12.43 5.97 0.54
C GLY A 429 -10.98 5.49 0.35
N VAL A 430 -10.54 4.49 1.12
CA VAL A 430 -9.21 3.89 0.98
C VAL A 430 -9.16 2.93 -0.20
N TRP A 431 -8.39 3.24 -1.24
CA TRP A 431 -8.34 2.49 -2.52
C TRP A 431 -7.56 1.18 -2.45
N PHE A 432 -7.09 0.75 -1.27
CA PHE A 432 -6.33 -0.48 -1.10
C PHE A 432 -7.12 -1.72 -1.54
N THR A 433 -8.36 -1.87 -1.05
CA THR A 433 -9.26 -2.99 -1.37
C THR A 433 -9.55 -3.12 -2.86
N PRO A 434 -10.01 -2.07 -3.58
CA PRO A 434 -10.19 -2.16 -5.02
C PRO A 434 -8.87 -2.39 -5.77
N LEU A 435 -7.74 -1.82 -5.33
CA LEU A 435 -6.44 -2.11 -5.95
C LEU A 435 -6.05 -3.59 -5.81
N VAL A 436 -6.23 -4.18 -4.64
CA VAL A 436 -5.93 -5.60 -4.43
C VAL A 436 -6.81 -6.46 -5.33
N CYS A 437 -8.13 -6.22 -5.35
CA CYS A 437 -9.06 -7.06 -6.10
C CYS A 437 -9.00 -6.85 -7.61
N LEU A 438 -8.92 -5.60 -8.07
CA LEU A 438 -9.01 -5.26 -9.50
C LEU A 438 -7.65 -5.28 -10.21
N ILE A 439 -6.54 -5.23 -9.47
CA ILE A 439 -5.19 -5.14 -10.04
C ILE A 439 -4.31 -6.27 -9.53
N TYR A 440 -4.04 -6.35 -8.22
CA TYR A 440 -3.09 -7.35 -7.71
C TYR A 440 -3.52 -8.79 -8.03
N VAL A 441 -4.77 -9.16 -7.68
CA VAL A 441 -5.30 -10.52 -7.89
C VAL A 441 -5.26 -10.93 -9.37
N PRO A 442 -5.80 -10.14 -10.33
CA PRO A 442 -5.72 -10.46 -11.75
C PRO A 442 -4.31 -10.72 -12.26
N PHE A 443 -3.32 -9.89 -11.92
CA PHE A 443 -1.95 -10.06 -12.38
C PHE A 443 -1.30 -11.33 -11.84
N ILE A 444 -1.52 -11.65 -10.55
CA ILE A 444 -0.99 -12.87 -9.94
C ILE A 444 -1.66 -14.12 -10.55
N LEU A 445 -2.96 -14.06 -10.84
CA LEU A 445 -3.66 -15.14 -11.55
C LEU A 445 -3.11 -15.33 -12.96
N GLN A 446 -2.87 -14.24 -13.70
CA GLN A 446 -2.25 -14.31 -15.03
C GLN A 446 -0.83 -14.89 -14.97
N ALA A 447 -0.04 -14.58 -13.92
CA ALA A 447 1.27 -15.20 -13.68
C ALA A 447 1.18 -16.71 -13.41
N GLY A 448 0.12 -17.13 -12.69
CA GLY A 448 -0.26 -18.53 -12.53
C GLY A 448 -0.58 -19.19 -13.87
N VAL A 449 -1.37 -18.54 -14.72
CA VAL A 449 -1.70 -18.99 -16.09
C VAL A 449 -0.42 -19.19 -16.90
N VAL A 450 0.52 -18.23 -16.90
CA VAL A 450 1.84 -18.35 -17.55
C VAL A 450 2.63 -19.57 -17.07
N SER A 451 2.53 -19.89 -15.77
CA SER A 451 3.24 -21.02 -15.17
C SER A 451 2.54 -22.37 -15.40
N CYS A 452 1.26 -22.35 -15.78
CA CYS A 452 0.45 -23.53 -16.02
C CYS A 452 0.48 -23.99 -17.48
N THR A 453 1.06 -23.26 -18.43
CA THR A 453 1.15 -23.68 -19.84
C THR A 453 2.28 -24.70 -20.10
N THR A 454 2.08 -25.60 -21.05
CA THR A 454 3.10 -26.54 -21.55
C THR A 454 4.17 -25.81 -22.38
N LEU A 455 5.42 -26.25 -22.23
CA LEU A 455 6.61 -25.74 -22.93
C LEU A 455 6.89 -26.52 -24.21
#